data_AF-A0A916F7X2-F1
#
_entry.id   AF-A0A916F7X2-F1
#
_cell.length_a   1.000
_cell.length_b   1.000
_cell.length_c   1.000
_cell.angle_alpha   90.00
_cell.angle_beta   90.00
_cell.angle_gamma   90.00
#
_symmetry.space_group_name_H-M   'P 1'
#
loop_
_entity.id
_entity.type
_entity.pdbx_description
1 polymer ?
#
loop_
_entity_poly.entity_id
_entity_poly.type
_entity_poly.pdbx_seq_one_letter_code
_entity_poly.pdbx_strand_id
1 'polypeptide(L)'
;MIYTESGQFCLPIANYITHKSYVVVVAHPDDEILWFGSVLEGAQKIIFCYCDVATEKSLGSARRAVLSQYPYLNVISLDLPEGDFFNTANWEKPEEIFAGIAPLDSEVLLRYKNNFNVLVEKLSPHLENIDLVFSHNPWGEYGHEDHVQVNHAVRTIVAGYGAKMLVPEIYSEKTLVLRSKNCNVTNLQIFTKCIDRENILELKKLYQENNCWTWADDWEPVDEDYFLLLNEDEYQMESEDIENVEEIFQILIVDDGKIPNEIPPQIQSNIASIKALYPKSRHRLFSGNEIRGFIRENFSPDVLDTYDALTPYAYKADLARYCLLYFYGGLYVDIGIYLLQKLQIPVNRKIIYFRDLVTSSNVSWAVSNGILYAQPNCEEFKLAIDLVVSNFKNRHYGINSLCPTGPVLLGRVFAMLYRAESYYCGEVRYLVSDFPEKYPSFIDPDGNMVAWVKKPKVGYYLGFAGTNDYTDLWRRKQIYGDFEMIWSYTDVAIRCIEKNRMPAGIQIIKEYTGYQLYGPYIFLKAGKYKAVMHFLTGSINGVPFLDVCSNGGKTVYSDSCVVSNDEVFIEFRLNSSCSDLEIRLDSKKKFSGIYLGMKVMAMKD
;
A
#
# COMPACT_ATOMS: atom_id res chain seq x y z
N MET A 1 25.96 7.84 36.64
CA MET A 1 27.28 7.97 35.99
C MET A 1 27.10 7.74 34.50
N ILE A 2 27.80 8.51 33.69
CA ILE A 2 27.86 8.36 32.24
C ILE A 2 29.19 7.68 31.91
N TYR A 3 29.15 6.70 31.00
CA TYR A 3 30.27 5.84 30.64
C TYR A 3 30.59 5.99 29.15
N THR A 4 31.88 5.81 28.80
CA THR A 4 32.39 5.73 27.43
C THR A 4 33.33 4.53 27.31
N GLU A 5 33.27 3.76 26.22
CA GLU A 5 34.23 2.68 25.96
C GLU A 5 35.51 3.25 25.35
N SER A 6 36.51 3.57 26.17
CA SER A 6 37.81 4.14 25.75
C SER A 6 38.88 3.08 25.39
N GLY A 7 38.49 1.80 25.27
CA GLY A 7 39.41 0.66 25.16
C GLY A 7 39.65 0.10 23.75
N GLN A 8 38.94 0.58 22.72
CA GLN A 8 39.07 0.12 21.33
C GLN A 8 39.83 1.13 20.46
N PHE A 9 40.35 0.72 19.30
CA PHE A 9 41.05 1.58 18.35
C PHE A 9 40.11 2.71 17.83
N CYS A 10 40.16 3.89 18.45
CA CYS A 10 39.42 5.07 17.98
C CYS A 10 40.12 5.69 16.76
N LEU A 11 39.34 6.05 15.74
CA LEU A 11 39.83 6.70 14.52
C LEU A 11 39.62 8.22 14.59
N PRO A 12 40.57 9.06 14.12
CA PRO A 12 40.33 10.50 14.02
C PRO A 12 39.15 10.79 13.06
N ILE A 13 38.12 11.47 13.55
CA ILE A 13 36.91 11.72 12.74
C ILE A 13 37.17 12.62 11.53
N ALA A 14 38.19 13.48 11.62
CA ALA A 14 38.51 14.48 10.59
C ALA A 14 38.63 13.86 9.20
N ASN A 15 39.33 12.72 9.09
CA ASN A 15 39.50 12.00 7.82
C ASN A 15 38.18 11.40 7.31
N TYR A 16 37.29 10.99 8.22
CA TYR A 16 36.03 10.37 7.86
C TYR A 16 35.00 11.36 7.35
N ILE A 17 35.00 12.60 7.88
CA ILE A 17 34.07 13.66 7.48
C ILE A 17 34.60 14.53 6.33
N THR A 18 35.88 14.38 5.97
CA THR A 18 36.49 15.13 4.86
C THR A 18 35.71 14.85 3.56
N HIS A 19 35.26 15.91 2.90
CA HIS A 19 34.40 15.89 1.69
C HIS A 19 32.96 15.37 1.86
N LYS A 20 32.48 15.18 3.09
CA LYS A 20 31.07 14.82 3.35
C LYS A 20 30.27 16.03 3.79
N SER A 21 29.07 16.17 3.24
CA SER A 21 28.04 17.03 3.82
C SER A 21 27.52 16.38 5.10
N TYR A 22 27.47 17.12 6.20
CA TYR A 22 26.87 16.59 7.43
C TYR A 22 26.03 17.61 8.18
N VAL A 23 25.05 17.08 8.90
CA VAL A 23 24.13 17.83 9.75
C VAL A 23 24.12 17.25 11.15
N VAL A 24 23.86 18.10 12.14
CA VAL A 24 23.67 17.70 13.55
C VAL A 24 22.20 17.87 13.87
N VAL A 25 21.57 16.83 14.43
CA VAL A 25 20.15 16.85 14.83
C VAL A 25 20.07 16.49 16.31
N VAL A 26 19.48 17.38 17.10
CA VAL A 26 19.33 17.21 18.55
C VAL A 26 17.89 17.38 18.99
N ALA A 27 17.51 16.70 20.07
CA ALA A 27 16.19 16.77 20.66
C ALA A 27 15.95 18.16 21.25
N HIS A 28 16.79 18.57 22.20
CA HIS A 28 16.60 19.78 22.99
C HIS A 28 17.75 20.79 22.79
N PRO A 29 17.48 22.10 22.86
CA PRO A 29 18.54 23.11 22.89
C PRO A 29 19.36 23.02 24.17
N ASP A 30 20.66 22.77 24.00
CA ASP A 30 21.74 22.44 24.93
C ASP A 30 22.36 21.04 24.69
N ASP A 31 21.61 20.09 24.12
CA ASP A 31 22.12 18.76 23.75
C ASP A 31 23.31 18.81 22.77
N GLU A 32 23.34 19.79 21.88
CA GLU A 32 24.37 19.92 20.86
C GLU A 32 25.75 20.16 21.46
N ILE A 33 25.83 20.89 22.57
CA ILE A 33 27.08 21.14 23.27
C ILE A 33 27.42 20.07 24.31
N LEU A 34 26.41 19.32 24.78
CA LEU A 34 26.60 18.20 25.68
C LEU A 34 27.18 16.97 24.96
N TRP A 35 26.72 16.70 23.73
CA TRP A 35 26.98 15.42 23.04
C TRP A 35 27.71 15.54 21.69
N PHE A 36 27.78 16.75 21.10
CA PHE A 36 28.27 16.94 19.73
C PHE A 36 29.24 18.13 19.57
N GLY A 37 29.82 18.62 20.68
CA GLY A 37 30.54 19.89 20.72
C GLY A 37 31.69 20.01 19.70
N SER A 38 32.41 18.92 19.44
CA SER A 38 33.54 18.88 18.51
C SER A 38 33.14 18.99 17.03
N VAL A 39 31.87 18.76 16.65
CA VAL A 39 31.43 18.72 15.25
C VAL A 39 30.54 19.89 14.83
N LEU A 40 30.20 20.80 15.74
CA LEU A 40 29.26 21.90 15.47
C LEU A 40 29.75 22.87 14.39
N GLU A 41 31.01 23.34 14.46
CA GLU A 41 31.53 24.37 13.55
C GLU A 41 31.50 23.96 12.07
N GLY A 42 31.73 22.67 11.77
CA GLY A 42 31.73 22.16 10.41
C GLY A 42 30.36 21.69 9.89
N ALA A 43 29.32 21.72 10.73
CA ALA A 43 28.00 21.24 10.36
C ALA A 43 27.33 22.17 9.34
N GLN A 44 26.74 21.61 8.29
CA GLN A 44 25.96 22.38 7.33
C GLN A 44 24.70 22.96 7.96
N LYS A 45 24.08 22.21 8.88
CA LYS A 45 22.91 22.60 9.65
C LYS A 45 23.02 22.00 11.04
N ILE A 46 22.55 22.76 12.03
CA ILE A 46 22.30 22.26 13.39
C ILE A 46 20.80 22.39 13.62
N ILE A 47 20.12 21.26 13.80
CA ILE A 47 18.67 21.17 13.81
C ILE A 47 18.22 20.80 15.23
N PHE A 48 17.37 21.65 15.80
CA PHE A 48 16.77 21.47 17.11
C PHE A 48 15.32 21.04 16.94
N CYS A 49 14.96 19.88 17.47
CA CYS A 49 13.63 19.31 17.28
C CYS A 49 12.58 20.03 18.15
N TYR A 50 12.84 20.12 19.45
CA TYR A 50 11.87 20.60 20.41
C TYR A 50 12.27 21.93 21.04
N CYS A 51 11.29 22.76 21.39
CA CYS A 51 11.52 24.02 22.10
C CYS A 51 10.59 24.17 23.30
N ASP A 52 9.28 24.08 23.06
CA ASP A 52 8.29 24.27 24.12
C ASP A 52 8.22 23.05 25.04
N VAL A 53 8.26 23.30 26.35
CA VAL A 53 7.99 22.29 27.38
C VAL A 53 6.62 22.60 27.96
N ALA A 54 5.69 21.65 27.91
CA ALA A 54 4.31 21.93 28.32
C ALA A 54 4.20 22.29 29.80
N THR A 55 5.07 21.71 30.62
CA THR A 55 5.20 21.97 32.05
C THR A 55 5.93 23.28 32.39
N GLU A 56 6.75 23.83 31.48
CA GLU A 56 7.56 25.03 31.71
C GLU A 56 7.56 26.00 30.51
N LYS A 57 6.49 26.80 30.40
CA LYS A 57 6.27 27.72 29.27
C LYS A 57 7.37 28.78 29.08
N SER A 58 8.07 29.18 30.14
CA SER A 58 9.19 30.13 30.05
C SER A 58 10.38 29.54 29.30
N LEU A 59 10.61 28.24 29.43
CA LEU A 59 11.77 27.56 28.88
C LEU A 59 11.78 27.59 27.35
N GLY A 60 10.63 27.36 26.71
CA GLY A 60 10.51 27.44 25.25
C GLY A 60 10.78 28.84 24.68
N SER A 61 10.41 29.89 25.42
CA SER A 61 10.72 31.28 25.02
C SER A 61 12.22 31.58 25.17
N ALA A 62 12.83 31.12 26.25
CA ALA A 62 14.25 31.26 26.52
C ALA A 62 15.12 30.51 25.48
N ARG A 63 14.74 29.28 25.14
CA ARG A 63 15.39 28.49 24.08
C ARG A 63 15.35 29.19 22.73
N ARG A 64 14.19 29.72 22.31
CA ARG A 64 14.09 30.53 21.09
C ARG A 64 15.00 31.77 21.14
N ALA A 65 15.13 32.41 22.30
CA ALA A 65 16.04 33.54 22.47
C ALA A 65 17.51 33.12 22.27
N VAL A 66 17.94 31.97 22.81
CA VAL A 66 19.27 31.42 22.57
C VAL A 66 19.49 31.10 21.10
N LEU A 67 18.56 30.39 20.46
CA LEU A 67 18.69 30.02 19.05
C LEU A 67 18.75 31.25 18.12
N SER A 68 18.15 32.38 18.52
CA SER A 68 18.25 33.65 17.77
C SER A 68 19.60 34.37 17.95
N GLN A 69 20.35 34.04 19.00
CA GLN A 69 21.66 34.60 19.35
C GLN A 69 22.80 33.62 19.03
N TYR A 70 22.47 32.43 18.52
CA TYR A 70 23.43 31.35 18.33
C TYR A 70 24.53 31.76 17.33
N PRO A 71 25.83 31.50 17.62
CA PRO A 71 26.93 32.03 16.83
C PRO A 71 27.08 31.40 15.43
N TYR A 72 26.47 30.24 15.17
CA TYR A 72 26.51 29.58 13.86
C TYR A 72 25.35 30.02 12.97
N LEU A 73 25.65 30.29 11.69
CA LEU A 73 24.69 30.86 10.73
C LEU A 73 23.59 29.89 10.27
N ASN A 74 23.74 28.58 10.51
CA ASN A 74 22.86 27.55 9.93
C ASN A 74 22.09 26.76 11.00
N VAL A 75 21.59 27.44 12.02
CA VAL A 75 20.72 26.86 13.06
C VAL A 75 19.28 26.81 12.55
N ILE A 76 18.62 25.66 12.74
CA ILE A 76 17.22 25.42 12.37
C ILE A 76 16.49 24.93 13.60
N SER A 77 15.40 25.59 13.99
CA SER A 77 14.46 25.04 14.95
C SER A 77 13.24 24.50 14.22
N LEU A 78 12.85 23.24 14.51
CA LEU A 78 11.55 22.71 14.09
C LEU A 78 10.41 23.26 14.95
N ASP A 79 10.75 23.88 16.09
CA ASP A 79 9.85 24.51 17.04
C ASP A 79 8.68 23.60 17.48
N LEU A 80 8.98 22.30 17.67
CA LEU A 80 8.00 21.34 18.13
C LEU A 80 7.81 21.42 19.65
N PRO A 81 6.61 21.17 20.17
CA PRO A 81 6.42 20.98 21.59
C PRO A 81 6.97 19.62 22.02
N GLU A 82 7.66 19.59 23.17
CA GLU A 82 8.02 18.35 23.86
C GLU A 82 6.77 17.64 24.37
N GLY A 83 6.83 16.31 24.38
CA GLY A 83 5.71 15.47 24.82
C GLY A 83 5.72 15.09 26.30
N ASP A 84 6.69 15.60 27.08
CA ASP A 84 6.96 15.28 28.48
C ASP A 84 7.10 13.75 28.71
N PHE A 85 7.97 13.09 27.93
CA PHE A 85 8.12 11.63 27.94
C PHE A 85 9.18 11.09 28.89
N PHE A 86 9.89 11.96 29.61
CA PHE A 86 11.01 11.56 30.45
C PHE A 86 10.59 10.57 31.55
N ASN A 87 11.28 9.43 31.64
CA ASN A 87 10.99 8.33 32.59
C ASN A 87 9.58 7.72 32.45
N THR A 88 9.01 7.72 31.25
CA THR A 88 7.71 7.08 31.00
C THR A 88 7.85 5.64 30.53
N ALA A 89 9.02 5.22 30.04
CA ALA A 89 9.28 3.86 29.60
C ALA A 89 9.85 2.95 30.71
N ASN A 90 9.77 1.63 30.50
CA ASN A 90 10.42 0.66 31.39
C ASN A 90 11.88 0.44 30.99
N TRP A 91 12.81 1.13 31.64
CA TRP A 91 14.24 1.02 31.32
C TRP A 91 14.91 -0.26 31.84
N GLU A 92 14.32 -0.97 32.80
CA GLU A 92 14.79 -2.29 33.23
C GLU A 92 14.45 -3.38 32.20
N LYS A 93 13.31 -3.22 31.53
CA LYS A 93 12.85 -4.11 30.46
C LYS A 93 12.32 -3.28 29.27
N PRO A 94 13.23 -2.64 28.51
CA PRO A 94 12.84 -1.73 27.44
C PRO A 94 12.19 -2.50 26.30
N GLU A 95 11.02 -2.02 25.89
CA GLU A 95 10.27 -2.47 24.72
C GLU A 95 10.45 -1.43 23.61
N GLU A 96 11.15 -1.83 22.56
CA GLU A 96 11.35 -1.00 21.37
C GLU A 96 10.12 -1.08 20.46
N ILE A 97 9.73 0.08 19.94
CA ILE A 97 8.66 0.26 18.98
C ILE A 97 9.21 1.04 17.80
N PHE A 98 8.47 1.08 16.69
CA PHE A 98 8.90 1.84 15.51
C PHE A 98 9.26 3.30 15.82
N ALA A 99 8.51 3.94 16.72
CA ALA A 99 8.70 5.32 17.12
C ALA A 99 9.84 5.57 18.13
N GLY A 100 10.51 4.54 18.64
CA GLY A 100 11.52 4.65 19.70
C GLY A 100 11.33 3.60 20.80
N ILE A 101 11.23 4.03 22.06
CA ILE A 101 10.96 3.15 23.22
C ILE A 101 9.52 3.35 23.70
N ALA A 102 8.82 2.26 24.03
CA ALA A 102 7.42 2.32 24.44
C ALA A 102 7.24 2.90 25.86
N PRO A 103 6.49 4.00 26.02
CA PRO A 103 5.97 4.41 27.32
C PRO A 103 5.05 3.35 27.91
N LEU A 104 5.04 3.25 29.24
CA LEU A 104 4.20 2.31 29.99
C LEU A 104 2.71 2.68 29.93
N ASP A 105 2.41 3.97 29.92
CA ASP A 105 1.03 4.47 29.86
C ASP A 105 0.54 4.54 28.40
N SER A 106 -0.67 4.03 28.15
CA SER A 106 -1.23 3.94 26.80
C SER A 106 -1.56 5.29 26.15
N GLU A 107 -1.95 6.30 26.94
CA GLU A 107 -2.21 7.64 26.40
C GLU A 107 -0.89 8.33 26.07
N VAL A 108 0.12 8.19 26.93
CA VAL A 108 1.48 8.66 26.67
C VAL A 108 2.05 7.99 25.42
N LEU A 109 1.91 6.67 25.28
CA LEU A 109 2.34 5.91 24.09
C LEU A 109 1.69 6.42 22.80
N LEU A 110 0.39 6.76 22.84
CA LEU A 110 -0.30 7.32 21.67
C LEU A 110 0.25 8.71 21.31
N ARG A 111 0.47 9.58 22.30
CA ARG A 111 1.10 10.89 22.06
C ARG A 111 2.53 10.74 21.53
N TYR A 112 3.30 9.81 22.07
CA TYR A 112 4.65 9.49 21.64
C TYR A 112 4.68 9.08 20.16
N LYS A 113 3.81 8.15 19.75
CA LYS A 113 3.68 7.74 18.34
C LYS A 113 3.26 8.89 17.41
N ASN A 114 2.35 9.75 17.86
CA ASN A 114 1.94 10.91 17.08
C ASN A 114 3.08 11.94 16.93
N ASN A 115 3.83 12.18 18.01
CA ASN A 115 4.97 13.09 18.00
C ASN A 115 6.05 12.62 17.02
N PHE A 116 6.33 11.31 16.99
CA PHE A 116 7.23 10.70 16.01
C PHE A 116 6.81 10.99 14.56
N ASN A 117 5.53 10.86 14.22
CA ASN A 117 5.06 11.14 12.85
C ASN A 117 5.28 12.61 12.45
N VAL A 118 4.96 13.54 13.37
CA VAL A 118 5.17 14.98 13.15
C VAL A 118 6.66 15.29 13.03
N LEU A 119 7.49 14.66 13.86
CA LEU A 119 8.93 14.80 13.82
C LEU A 119 9.49 14.33 12.47
N VAL A 120 9.10 13.15 12.01
CA VAL A 120 9.52 12.63 10.69
C VAL A 120 9.11 13.58 9.57
N GLU A 121 7.86 14.04 9.56
CA GLU A 121 7.36 14.99 8.54
C GLU A 121 8.19 16.28 8.49
N LYS A 122 8.47 16.87 9.66
CA LYS A 122 9.16 18.16 9.77
C LYS A 122 10.65 18.05 9.52
N LEU A 123 11.26 16.94 9.90
CA LEU A 123 12.70 16.73 9.76
C LEU A 123 13.09 16.29 8.34
N SER A 124 12.21 15.56 7.63
CA SER A 124 12.48 14.98 6.31
C SER A 124 13.11 15.96 5.30
N PRO A 125 12.58 17.18 5.08
CA PRO A 125 13.12 18.11 4.08
C PRO A 125 14.54 18.60 4.39
N HIS A 126 14.98 18.48 5.64
CA HIS A 126 16.29 18.96 6.08
C HIS A 126 17.40 17.93 5.90
N LEU A 127 17.05 16.64 5.79
CA LEU A 127 17.97 15.51 5.71
C LEU A 127 18.09 14.90 4.30
N GLU A 128 17.40 15.47 3.30
CA GLU A 128 17.53 15.04 1.91
C GLU A 128 18.95 15.30 1.36
N ASN A 129 19.53 14.32 0.69
CA ASN A 129 20.85 14.41 0.04
C ASN A 129 22.01 14.78 0.98
N ILE A 130 21.93 14.40 2.27
CA ILE A 130 23.01 14.53 3.22
C ILE A 130 23.84 13.24 3.25
N ASP A 131 25.17 13.35 3.28
CA ASP A 131 26.05 12.16 3.31
C ASP A 131 26.10 11.52 4.71
N LEU A 132 26.04 12.34 5.75
CA LEU A 132 26.28 11.96 7.13
C LEU A 132 25.42 12.75 8.12
N VAL A 133 24.79 12.07 9.07
CA VAL A 133 24.01 12.72 10.14
C VAL A 133 24.60 12.38 11.50
N PHE A 134 24.81 13.40 12.32
CA PHE A 134 25.07 13.26 13.75
C PHE A 134 23.76 13.44 14.51
N SER A 135 23.37 12.47 15.33
CA SER A 135 22.22 12.61 16.22
C SER A 135 22.33 11.65 17.40
N HIS A 136 21.33 11.68 18.29
CA HIS A 136 21.29 10.86 19.50
C HIS A 136 21.50 9.38 19.20
N ASN A 137 22.02 8.64 20.18
CA ASN A 137 22.16 7.20 20.08
C ASN A 137 20.83 6.46 20.35
N PRO A 138 20.70 5.18 19.93
CA PRO A 138 19.42 4.45 20.03
C PRO A 138 18.94 4.23 21.47
N TRP A 139 19.80 4.44 22.45
CA TRP A 139 19.46 4.27 23.86
C TRP A 139 19.33 5.59 24.63
N GLY A 140 19.37 6.73 23.93
CA GLY A 140 19.10 8.07 24.45
C GLY A 140 20.10 8.57 25.49
N GLU A 141 21.39 8.26 25.30
CA GLU A 141 22.52 8.63 26.17
C GLU A 141 22.29 8.22 27.64
N TYR A 142 21.80 9.16 28.45
CA TYR A 142 21.49 8.97 29.86
C TYR A 142 20.12 8.30 30.10
N GLY A 143 19.32 8.14 29.04
CA GLY A 143 18.04 7.45 29.01
C GLY A 143 16.88 8.43 28.92
N HIS A 144 16.88 9.29 27.90
CA HIS A 144 15.76 10.19 27.61
C HIS A 144 14.95 9.67 26.41
N GLU A 145 13.64 9.50 26.59
CA GLU A 145 12.74 8.94 25.57
C GLU A 145 12.65 9.81 24.29
N ASP A 146 12.75 11.14 24.40
CA ASP A 146 12.85 12.04 23.22
C ASP A 146 14.11 11.78 22.41
N HIS A 147 15.25 11.49 23.05
CA HIS A 147 16.51 11.25 22.34
C HIS A 147 16.40 9.95 21.53
N VAL A 148 15.80 8.91 22.13
CA VAL A 148 15.47 7.66 21.44
C VAL A 148 14.51 7.92 20.27
N GLN A 149 13.49 8.76 20.46
CA GLN A 149 12.54 9.11 19.39
C GLN A 149 13.22 9.85 18.22
N VAL A 150 14.08 10.81 18.53
CA VAL A 150 14.82 11.59 17.52
C VAL A 150 15.78 10.68 16.76
N ASN A 151 16.49 9.78 17.44
CA ASN A 151 17.30 8.75 16.79
C ASN A 151 16.46 7.96 15.78
N HIS A 152 15.33 7.39 16.21
CA HIS A 152 14.47 6.59 15.34
C HIS A 152 13.91 7.38 14.15
N ALA A 153 13.55 8.65 14.35
CA ALA A 153 13.04 9.51 13.29
C ALA A 153 14.13 9.83 12.26
N VAL A 154 15.33 10.21 12.71
CA VAL A 154 16.49 10.43 11.84
C VAL A 154 16.77 9.18 11.02
N ARG A 155 16.85 8.01 11.66
CA ARG A 155 17.12 6.72 11.01
C ARG A 155 16.09 6.36 9.95
N THR A 156 14.81 6.56 10.27
CA THR A 156 13.69 6.34 9.34
C THR A 156 13.84 7.19 8.07
N ILE A 157 14.28 8.45 8.22
CA ILE A 157 14.46 9.36 7.09
C ILE A 157 15.70 8.99 6.28
N VAL A 158 16.84 8.82 6.94
CA VAL A 158 18.13 8.64 6.26
C VAL A 158 18.29 7.27 5.61
N ALA A 159 17.59 6.24 6.10
CA ALA A 159 17.52 4.93 5.45
C ALA A 159 17.00 5.04 3.99
N GLY A 160 16.13 6.01 3.70
CA GLY A 160 15.63 6.28 2.35
C GLY A 160 16.64 6.94 1.39
N TYR A 161 17.69 7.57 1.93
CA TYR A 161 18.70 8.32 1.17
C TYR A 161 20.10 7.69 1.20
N GLY A 162 20.32 6.68 2.03
CA GLY A 162 21.61 6.01 2.18
C GLY A 162 22.66 6.80 2.97
N ALA A 163 22.24 7.84 3.71
CA ALA A 163 23.16 8.59 4.57
C ALA A 163 23.65 7.71 5.73
N LYS A 164 24.89 7.92 6.16
CA LYS A 164 25.42 7.25 7.35
C LYS A 164 25.05 8.04 8.60
N MET A 165 24.99 7.36 9.74
CA MET A 165 24.67 7.99 11.02
C MET A 165 25.79 7.75 12.04
N LEU A 166 26.27 8.83 12.64
CA LEU A 166 27.19 8.81 13.77
C LEU A 166 26.44 9.26 15.03
N VAL A 167 26.64 8.53 16.12
CA VAL A 167 25.95 8.78 17.39
C VAL A 167 26.96 8.88 18.52
N PRO A 168 26.68 9.64 19.60
CA PRO A 168 27.62 9.72 20.71
C PRO A 168 27.75 8.35 21.39
N GLU A 169 29.00 7.90 21.60
CA GLU A 169 29.31 6.66 22.31
C GLU A 169 29.25 6.88 23.83
N ILE A 170 28.04 7.20 24.29
CA ILE A 170 27.73 7.67 25.64
C ILE A 170 26.55 6.86 26.17
N TYR A 171 26.68 6.27 27.36
CA TYR A 171 25.60 5.52 27.99
C TYR A 171 25.62 5.65 29.51
N SER A 172 24.54 5.25 30.17
CA SER A 172 24.42 5.20 31.62
C SER A 172 24.00 3.80 32.06
N GLU A 173 24.06 3.51 33.36
CA GLU A 173 23.52 2.26 33.92
C GLU A 173 22.06 2.01 33.52
N LYS A 174 21.26 3.08 33.43
CA LYS A 174 19.85 3.03 33.02
C LYS A 174 19.67 2.52 31.59
N THR A 175 20.62 2.82 30.70
CA THR A 175 20.50 2.55 29.26
C THR A 175 21.22 1.28 28.81
N LEU A 176 21.91 0.58 29.72
CA LEU A 176 22.70 -0.61 29.43
C LEU A 176 21.92 -1.71 28.69
N VAL A 177 20.70 -2.00 29.11
CA VAL A 177 19.89 -3.06 28.49
C VAL A 177 19.58 -2.70 27.04
N LEU A 178 19.12 -1.47 26.79
CA LEU A 178 18.80 -1.02 25.44
C LEU A 178 20.06 -0.91 24.56
N ARG A 179 21.16 -0.38 25.09
CA ARG A 179 22.46 -0.35 24.40
C ARG A 179 22.90 -1.76 24.00
N SER A 180 22.82 -2.73 24.90
CA SER A 180 23.26 -4.11 24.61
C SER A 180 22.46 -4.78 23.49
N LYS A 181 21.19 -4.39 23.29
CA LYS A 181 20.36 -4.83 22.16
C LYS A 181 20.73 -4.13 20.85
N ASN A 182 21.14 -2.88 20.93
CA ASN A 182 21.34 -1.98 19.80
C ASN A 182 22.80 -1.91 19.31
N CYS A 183 23.75 -2.46 20.07
CA CYS A 183 25.18 -2.31 19.82
C CYS A 183 25.89 -3.67 20.00
N ASN A 184 26.32 -4.28 18.88
CA ASN A 184 27.11 -5.50 18.91
C ASN A 184 28.60 -5.15 19.07
N VAL A 185 29.16 -5.45 20.24
CA VAL A 185 30.53 -5.09 20.67
C VAL A 185 31.67 -5.67 19.80
N THR A 186 31.37 -6.51 18.82
CA THR A 186 32.39 -7.24 18.04
C THR A 186 32.96 -6.47 16.84
N ASN A 187 32.32 -5.38 16.37
CA ASN A 187 32.73 -4.63 15.16
C ASN A 187 32.46 -3.11 15.23
N LEU A 188 32.69 -2.46 16.37
CA LEU A 188 32.44 -1.03 16.52
C LEU A 188 33.47 -0.19 15.75
N GLN A 189 32.98 0.76 14.95
CA GLN A 189 33.80 1.84 14.41
C GLN A 189 33.57 3.10 15.22
N ILE A 190 34.50 3.41 16.11
CA ILE A 190 34.46 4.58 16.97
C ILE A 190 35.40 5.64 16.42
N PHE A 191 34.88 6.85 16.30
CA PHE A 191 35.63 8.04 15.88
C PHE A 191 35.80 9.00 17.06
N THR A 192 36.92 9.71 17.12
CA THR A 192 37.16 10.75 18.14
C THR A 192 37.52 12.10 17.53
N LYS A 193 37.17 13.18 18.24
CA LYS A 193 37.61 14.56 17.96
C LYS A 193 37.67 15.39 19.22
N CYS A 194 38.74 16.17 19.39
CA CYS A 194 38.86 17.12 20.48
C CYS A 194 37.79 18.22 20.41
N ILE A 195 37.29 18.62 21.57
CA ILE A 195 36.34 19.70 21.73
C ILE A 195 37.08 21.04 21.84
N ASP A 196 36.57 22.09 21.20
CA ASP A 196 36.97 23.46 21.51
C ASP A 196 36.31 23.89 22.82
N ARG A 197 37.06 23.71 23.92
CA ARG A 197 36.57 23.95 25.28
C ARG A 197 36.09 25.38 25.50
N GLU A 198 36.79 26.36 24.95
CA GLU A 198 36.46 27.78 25.14
C GLU A 198 35.12 28.10 24.48
N ASN A 199 34.94 27.64 23.24
CA ASN A 199 33.70 27.83 22.49
C ASN A 199 32.50 27.12 23.17
N ILE A 200 32.68 25.90 23.68
CA ILE A 200 31.59 25.19 24.40
C ILE A 200 31.21 25.90 25.70
N LEU A 201 32.18 26.41 26.45
CA LEU A 201 31.89 27.17 27.67
C LEU A 201 31.22 28.52 27.37
N GLU A 202 31.53 29.16 26.25
CA GLU A 202 30.83 30.37 25.78
C GLU A 202 29.37 30.07 25.41
N LEU A 203 29.11 28.97 24.70
CA LEU A 203 27.75 28.50 24.39
C LEU A 203 26.97 28.15 25.65
N LYS A 204 27.58 27.42 26.60
CA LYS A 204 26.97 27.14 27.93
C LYS A 204 26.56 28.44 28.61
N LYS A 205 27.44 29.45 28.60
CA LYS A 205 27.17 30.75 29.20
C LYS A 205 25.97 31.44 28.54
N LEU A 206 25.83 31.35 27.21
CA LEU A 206 24.67 31.86 26.49
C LEU A 206 23.36 31.21 26.97
N TYR A 207 23.35 29.89 27.18
CA TYR A 207 22.21 29.16 27.74
C TYR A 207 21.90 29.60 29.18
N GLN A 208 22.91 29.78 30.02
CA GLN A 208 22.76 30.25 31.41
C GLN A 208 22.22 31.68 31.47
N GLU A 209 22.74 32.60 30.67
CA GLU A 209 22.30 34.00 30.61
C GLU A 209 20.84 34.15 30.15
N ASN A 210 20.35 33.22 29.33
CA ASN A 210 18.97 33.18 28.88
C ASN A 210 18.06 32.31 29.77
N ASN A 211 18.59 31.71 30.85
CA ASN A 211 17.86 30.84 31.79
C ASN A 211 17.24 29.59 31.14
N CYS A 212 17.96 28.94 30.23
CA CYS A 212 17.54 27.67 29.64
C CYS A 212 18.63 26.60 29.56
N TRP A 213 19.65 26.72 30.41
CA TRP A 213 20.59 25.62 30.69
C TRP A 213 19.91 24.56 31.55
N THR A 214 19.83 23.31 31.09
CA THR A 214 19.09 22.24 31.79
C THR A 214 19.99 21.27 32.57
N TRP A 215 21.31 21.47 32.54
CA TRP A 215 22.28 20.64 33.25
C TRP A 215 22.83 21.28 34.52
N ALA A 216 23.64 20.52 35.27
CA ALA A 216 24.29 21.02 36.49
C ALA A 216 25.21 22.23 36.20
N ASP A 217 25.23 23.21 37.10
CA ASP A 217 26.03 24.44 36.93
C ASP A 217 27.54 24.16 36.88
N ASP A 218 27.99 23.12 37.60
CA ASP A 218 29.38 22.64 37.65
C ASP A 218 29.72 21.66 36.53
N TRP A 219 28.81 21.42 35.57
CA TRP A 219 29.11 20.63 34.40
C TRP A 219 30.26 21.24 33.60
N GLU A 220 31.22 20.42 33.20
CA GLU A 220 32.37 20.80 32.41
C GLU A 220 32.44 19.91 31.16
N PRO A 221 32.76 20.46 29.98
CA PRO A 221 32.92 19.66 28.78
C PRO A 221 34.08 18.67 28.94
N VAL A 222 33.91 17.51 28.31
CA VAL A 222 34.98 16.52 28.15
C VAL A 222 36.06 17.05 27.18
N ASP A 223 37.23 16.41 27.16
CA ASP A 223 38.31 16.83 26.26
C ASP A 223 38.05 16.41 24.81
N GLU A 224 37.37 15.27 24.60
CA GLU A 224 37.06 14.71 23.28
C GLU A 224 35.66 14.10 23.24
N ASP A 225 34.98 14.25 22.10
CA ASP A 225 33.78 13.48 21.78
C ASP A 225 34.14 12.15 21.13
N TYR A 226 33.38 11.11 21.44
CA TYR A 226 33.47 9.80 20.83
C TYR A 226 32.17 9.48 20.08
N PHE A 227 32.29 9.10 18.82
CA PHE A 227 31.15 8.82 17.96
C PHE A 227 31.19 7.39 17.42
N LEU A 228 30.12 6.64 17.63
CA LEU A 228 29.91 5.33 17.05
C LEU A 228 29.23 5.47 15.68
N LEU A 229 29.76 4.79 14.66
CA LEU A 229 29.08 4.63 13.38
C LEU A 229 28.03 3.52 13.49
N LEU A 230 26.76 3.90 13.38
CA LEU A 230 25.68 2.93 13.28
C LEU A 230 25.64 2.36 11.87
N ASN A 231 26.01 1.09 11.74
CA ASN A 231 25.86 0.35 10.49
C ASN A 231 24.40 -0.09 10.33
N GLU A 232 23.65 0.59 9.45
CA GLU A 232 22.29 0.17 9.04
C GLU A 232 22.22 -1.26 8.47
N ASP A 233 23.36 -1.85 8.07
CA ASP A 233 23.44 -3.25 7.66
C ASP A 233 23.33 -4.24 8.82
N GLU A 234 23.62 -3.82 10.06
CA GLU A 234 23.54 -4.65 11.29
C GLU A 234 22.29 -4.34 12.12
N TYR A 235 21.58 -3.26 11.80
CA TYR A 235 20.26 -2.92 12.35
C TYR A 235 19.13 -3.30 11.39
N GLN A 236 19.29 -4.41 10.68
CA GLN A 236 18.12 -5.25 10.53
C GLN A 236 17.90 -5.84 11.92
N MET A 237 16.69 -5.81 12.46
CA MET A 237 16.24 -7.02 13.13
C MET A 237 16.24 -8.12 12.06
N GLU A 238 17.42 -8.63 11.69
CA GLU A 238 17.55 -10.04 11.40
C GLU A 238 17.36 -10.70 12.77
N SER A 239 16.10 -10.74 13.22
CA SER A 239 15.76 -11.90 14.00
C SER A 239 16.00 -13.06 13.04
N GLU A 240 16.65 -14.12 13.53
CA GLU A 240 16.71 -15.40 12.82
C GLU A 240 15.28 -15.92 12.47
N ASP A 241 14.24 -15.24 12.96
CA ASP A 241 12.83 -15.50 12.80
C ASP A 241 12.11 -14.68 11.70
N ILE A 242 12.77 -13.74 10.99
CA ILE A 242 12.13 -12.98 9.89
C ILE A 242 12.73 -13.35 8.52
N GLU A 243 11.86 -13.71 7.59
CA GLU A 243 12.22 -14.09 6.22
C GLU A 243 12.67 -12.88 5.39
N ASN A 244 13.79 -13.03 4.68
CA ASN A 244 14.26 -12.04 3.72
C ASN A 244 13.49 -12.15 2.39
N VAL A 245 12.99 -11.01 1.89
CA VAL A 245 12.26 -10.96 0.61
C VAL A 245 13.26 -10.74 -0.53
N GLU A 246 13.54 -11.77 -1.32
CA GLU A 246 14.49 -11.64 -2.44
C GLU A 246 13.88 -11.02 -3.70
N GLU A 247 12.67 -11.44 -4.08
CA GLU A 247 12.00 -11.03 -5.31
C GLU A 247 10.72 -10.23 -4.99
N ILE A 248 10.54 -9.08 -5.68
CA ILE A 248 9.36 -8.24 -5.54
C ILE A 248 8.75 -7.93 -6.90
N PHE A 249 7.45 -8.12 -7.03
CA PHE A 249 6.73 -7.99 -8.29
C PHE A 249 5.65 -6.92 -8.26
N GLN A 250 5.57 -6.17 -9.35
CA GLN A 250 4.43 -5.32 -9.67
C GLN A 250 4.04 -5.54 -11.14
N ILE A 251 2.77 -5.31 -11.47
CA ILE A 251 2.23 -5.54 -12.81
C ILE A 251 1.55 -4.27 -13.32
N LEU A 252 1.84 -3.89 -14.56
CA LEU A 252 1.14 -2.82 -15.27
C LEU A 252 0.75 -3.29 -16.68
N ILE A 253 -0.55 -3.36 -16.93
CA ILE A 253 -1.11 -3.79 -18.22
C ILE A 253 -1.97 -2.65 -18.79
N VAL A 254 -1.66 -2.28 -20.03
CA VAL A 254 -2.36 -1.28 -20.85
C VAL A 254 -2.50 -1.82 -22.28
N ASP A 255 -3.26 -1.11 -23.14
CA ASP A 255 -3.64 -1.55 -24.50
C ASP A 255 -2.50 -2.05 -25.41
N ASP A 256 -1.30 -1.46 -25.33
CA ASP A 256 -0.15 -1.87 -26.18
C ASP A 256 0.68 -3.01 -25.57
N GLY A 257 0.32 -3.46 -24.36
CA GLY A 257 1.00 -4.49 -23.59
C GLY A 257 2.41 -4.10 -23.11
N LYS A 258 2.85 -2.85 -23.30
CA LYS A 258 4.17 -2.35 -22.89
C LYS A 258 4.03 -1.46 -21.67
N ILE A 259 5.15 -1.24 -20.97
CA ILE A 259 5.19 -0.24 -19.91
C ILE A 259 5.13 1.14 -20.59
N PRO A 260 4.19 2.03 -20.21
CA PRO A 260 4.15 3.39 -20.74
C PRO A 260 5.44 4.15 -20.44
N ASN A 261 5.89 4.99 -21.38
CA ASN A 261 7.07 5.84 -21.18
C ASN A 261 6.88 6.83 -20.03
N GLU A 262 5.65 7.29 -19.81
CA GLU A 262 5.30 8.20 -18.73
C GLU A 262 4.48 7.46 -17.67
N ILE A 263 5.11 7.26 -16.51
CA ILE A 263 4.45 6.72 -15.31
C ILE A 263 3.98 7.90 -14.45
N PRO A 264 2.69 7.98 -14.05
CA PRO A 264 2.18 9.06 -13.21
C PRO A 264 2.99 9.22 -11.91
N PRO A 265 3.23 10.46 -11.42
CA PRO A 265 4.06 10.71 -10.23
C PRO A 265 3.62 9.92 -9.00
N GLN A 266 2.31 9.72 -8.81
CA GLN A 266 1.80 8.93 -7.70
C GLN A 266 2.24 7.45 -7.78
N ILE A 267 2.29 6.89 -8.98
CA ILE A 267 2.74 5.52 -9.20
C ILE A 267 4.26 5.42 -9.03
N GLN A 268 5.01 6.43 -9.48
CA GLN A 268 6.45 6.50 -9.22
C GLN A 268 6.74 6.54 -7.71
N SER A 269 5.98 7.34 -6.95
CA SER A 269 6.07 7.41 -5.49
C SER A 269 5.76 6.06 -4.83
N ASN A 270 4.74 5.35 -5.30
CA ASN A 270 4.41 4.00 -4.83
C ASN A 270 5.57 3.01 -5.08
N ILE A 271 6.12 2.99 -6.31
CA ILE A 271 7.28 2.15 -6.66
C ILE A 271 8.50 2.51 -5.81
N ALA A 272 8.75 3.80 -5.59
CA ALA A 272 9.88 4.28 -4.79
C ALA A 272 9.76 3.83 -3.33
N SER A 273 8.55 3.85 -2.74
CA SER A 273 8.35 3.40 -1.36
C SER A 273 8.80 1.94 -1.15
N ILE A 274 8.51 1.07 -2.12
CA ILE A 274 8.92 -0.34 -2.09
C ILE A 274 10.45 -0.47 -2.20
N LYS A 275 11.07 0.25 -3.14
CA LYS A 275 12.54 0.18 -3.34
C LYS A 275 13.31 0.73 -2.14
N ALA A 276 12.79 1.78 -1.49
CA ALA A 276 13.38 2.34 -0.28
C ALA A 276 13.34 1.35 0.88
N LEU A 277 12.22 0.63 1.05
CA LEU A 277 12.08 -0.38 2.09
C LEU A 277 12.85 -1.67 1.79
N TYR A 278 13.01 -2.03 0.51
CA TYR A 278 13.65 -3.28 0.09
C TYR A 278 14.81 -3.03 -0.88
N PRO A 279 15.89 -2.36 -0.44
CA PRO A 279 16.99 -1.95 -1.34
C PRO A 279 17.83 -3.13 -1.85
N LYS A 280 17.85 -4.24 -1.11
CA LYS A 280 18.58 -5.47 -1.47
C LYS A 280 17.76 -6.42 -2.34
N SER A 281 16.45 -6.21 -2.45
CA SER A 281 15.55 -7.09 -3.19
C SER A 281 15.53 -6.77 -4.68
N ARG A 282 15.34 -7.79 -5.51
CA ARG A 282 15.11 -7.60 -6.94
C ARG A 282 13.67 -7.15 -7.18
N HIS A 283 13.49 -5.86 -7.43
CA HIS A 283 12.21 -5.29 -7.85
C HIS A 283 12.00 -5.42 -9.36
N ARG A 284 10.86 -6.00 -9.78
CA ARG A 284 10.48 -6.20 -11.19
C ARG A 284 9.08 -5.65 -11.44
N LEU A 285 8.99 -4.66 -12.33
CA LEU A 285 7.74 -4.18 -12.90
C LEU A 285 7.51 -4.90 -14.24
N PHE A 286 6.45 -5.70 -14.33
CA PHE A 286 6.13 -6.44 -15.54
C PHE A 286 5.08 -5.75 -16.39
N SER A 287 5.32 -5.72 -17.70
CA SER A 287 4.36 -5.37 -18.74
C SER A 287 3.43 -6.54 -19.09
N GLY A 288 2.30 -6.24 -19.74
CA GLY A 288 1.39 -7.29 -20.24
C GLY A 288 2.04 -8.28 -21.22
N ASN A 289 2.95 -7.80 -22.08
CA ASN A 289 3.72 -8.64 -23.02
C ASN A 289 4.74 -9.52 -22.30
N GLU A 290 5.43 -9.00 -21.29
CA GLU A 290 6.39 -9.77 -20.49
C GLU A 290 5.69 -10.87 -19.70
N ILE A 291 4.55 -10.57 -19.06
CA ILE A 291 3.72 -11.57 -18.39
C ILE A 291 3.25 -12.65 -19.36
N ARG A 292 2.76 -12.28 -20.55
CA ARG A 292 2.31 -13.24 -21.55
C ARG A 292 3.45 -14.17 -21.98
N GLY A 293 4.65 -13.60 -22.19
CA GLY A 293 5.86 -14.36 -22.50
C GLY A 293 6.23 -15.34 -21.40
N PHE A 294 6.24 -14.86 -20.15
CA PHE A 294 6.50 -15.67 -18.96
C PHE A 294 5.51 -16.83 -18.82
N ILE A 295 4.20 -16.59 -18.97
CA ILE A 295 3.18 -17.64 -18.90
C ILE A 295 3.39 -18.68 -19.99
N ARG A 296 3.63 -18.25 -21.24
CA ARG A 296 3.89 -19.15 -22.38
C ARG A 296 5.08 -20.08 -22.14
N GLU A 297 6.10 -19.61 -21.43
CA GLU A 297 7.35 -20.36 -21.21
C GLU A 297 7.27 -21.31 -20.01
N ASN A 298 6.44 -21.01 -19.01
CA ASN A 298 6.47 -21.70 -17.71
C ASN A 298 5.17 -22.42 -17.33
N PHE A 299 4.06 -22.18 -18.03
CA PHE A 299 2.74 -22.74 -17.71
C PHE A 299 2.12 -23.45 -18.93
N SER A 300 1.04 -24.20 -18.68
CA SER A 300 0.36 -24.96 -19.73
C SER A 300 -0.33 -24.06 -20.75
N PRO A 301 -0.60 -24.56 -21.98
CA PRO A 301 -1.36 -23.82 -22.99
C PRO A 301 -2.71 -23.32 -22.47
N ASP A 302 -3.39 -24.09 -21.62
CA ASP A 302 -4.67 -23.69 -21.01
C ASP A 302 -4.57 -22.38 -20.20
N VAL A 303 -3.45 -22.17 -19.48
CA VAL A 303 -3.23 -20.95 -18.69
C VAL A 303 -2.98 -19.76 -19.63
N LEU A 304 -2.21 -19.97 -20.70
CA LEU A 304 -1.96 -18.95 -21.72
C LEU A 304 -3.24 -18.56 -22.45
N ASP A 305 -4.03 -19.54 -22.90
CA ASP A 305 -5.31 -19.32 -23.58
C ASP A 305 -6.29 -18.58 -22.66
N THR A 306 -6.32 -18.95 -21.38
CA THR A 306 -7.11 -18.23 -20.36
C THR A 306 -6.63 -16.79 -20.22
N TYR A 307 -5.31 -16.57 -20.07
CA TYR A 307 -4.74 -15.23 -19.96
C TYR A 307 -5.11 -14.37 -21.17
N ASP A 308 -4.97 -14.91 -22.38
CA ASP A 308 -5.28 -14.21 -23.62
C ASP A 308 -6.78 -13.88 -23.74
N ALA A 309 -7.65 -14.81 -23.33
CA ALA A 309 -9.10 -14.62 -23.35
C ALA A 309 -9.64 -13.65 -22.30
N LEU A 310 -8.95 -13.46 -21.17
CA LEU A 310 -9.37 -12.48 -20.16
C LEU A 310 -9.28 -11.05 -20.74
N THR A 311 -10.43 -10.39 -20.94
CA THR A 311 -10.50 -9.01 -21.45
C THR A 311 -10.01 -7.98 -20.41
N PRO A 312 -10.42 -8.04 -19.13
CA PRO A 312 -10.05 -7.02 -18.16
C PRO A 312 -8.57 -7.13 -17.77
N TYR A 313 -7.87 -5.99 -17.78
CA TYR A 313 -6.45 -5.95 -17.41
C TYR A 313 -6.24 -6.30 -15.93
N ALA A 314 -7.20 -5.95 -15.07
CA ALA A 314 -7.19 -6.38 -13.67
C ALA A 314 -7.25 -7.91 -13.53
N TYR A 315 -8.06 -8.60 -14.35
CA TYR A 315 -8.18 -10.06 -14.31
C TYR A 315 -6.93 -10.75 -14.87
N LYS A 316 -6.34 -10.18 -15.93
CA LYS A 316 -5.01 -10.61 -16.41
C LYS A 316 -3.96 -10.49 -15.31
N ALA A 317 -3.94 -9.36 -14.59
CA ALA A 317 -3.02 -9.13 -13.47
C ALA A 317 -3.29 -10.06 -12.27
N ASP A 318 -4.56 -10.42 -12.00
CA ASP A 318 -4.92 -11.44 -10.99
C ASP A 318 -4.32 -12.80 -11.34
N LEU A 319 -4.52 -13.30 -12.57
CA LEU A 319 -3.92 -14.58 -12.98
C LEU A 319 -2.38 -14.52 -12.94
N ALA A 320 -1.82 -13.42 -13.46
CA ALA A 320 -0.38 -13.23 -13.53
C ALA A 320 0.30 -13.20 -12.17
N ARG A 321 -0.27 -12.53 -11.16
CA ARG A 321 0.34 -12.50 -9.82
C ARG A 321 0.32 -13.88 -9.16
N TYR A 322 -0.71 -14.69 -9.41
CA TYR A 322 -0.73 -16.08 -8.93
C TYR A 322 0.36 -16.91 -9.62
N CYS A 323 0.54 -16.76 -10.93
CA CYS A 323 1.62 -17.42 -11.66
C CYS A 323 3.01 -17.01 -11.16
N LEU A 324 3.25 -15.72 -10.93
CA LEU A 324 4.53 -15.22 -10.42
C LEU A 324 4.83 -15.74 -9.01
N LEU A 325 3.85 -15.64 -8.08
CA LEU A 325 4.01 -16.13 -6.71
C LEU A 325 4.18 -17.65 -6.65
N TYR A 326 3.46 -18.40 -7.49
CA TYR A 326 3.64 -19.85 -7.57
C TYR A 326 5.05 -20.22 -8.04
N PHE A 327 5.56 -19.55 -9.08
CA PHE A 327 6.82 -19.91 -9.70
C PHE A 327 8.04 -19.41 -8.92
N TYR A 328 8.06 -18.12 -8.56
CA TYR A 328 9.21 -17.47 -7.92
C TYR A 328 9.08 -17.38 -6.40
N GLY A 329 7.87 -17.39 -5.84
CA GLY A 329 7.64 -16.90 -4.48
C GLY A 329 7.86 -15.38 -4.39
N GLY A 330 8.22 -14.86 -3.23
CA GLY A 330 8.49 -13.45 -3.01
C GLY A 330 7.24 -12.61 -2.73
N LEU A 331 7.36 -11.30 -2.92
CA LEU A 331 6.33 -10.31 -2.55
C LEU A 331 5.70 -9.67 -3.79
N TYR A 332 4.39 -9.78 -3.90
CA TYR A 332 3.59 -9.00 -4.85
C TYR A 332 2.97 -7.78 -4.17
N VAL A 333 3.08 -6.60 -4.80
CA VAL A 333 2.45 -5.35 -4.36
C VAL A 333 1.73 -4.67 -5.54
N ASP A 334 0.42 -4.46 -5.44
CA ASP A 334 -0.36 -3.74 -6.47
C ASP A 334 0.23 -2.35 -6.73
N ILE A 335 0.27 -1.96 -7.99
CA ILE A 335 0.92 -0.71 -8.41
C ILE A 335 0.29 0.55 -7.79
N GLY A 336 -0.97 0.45 -7.33
CA GLY A 336 -1.68 1.53 -6.62
C GLY A 336 -1.44 1.59 -5.11
N ILE A 337 -0.55 0.75 -4.55
CA ILE A 337 -0.27 0.67 -3.12
C ILE A 337 1.03 1.39 -2.79
N TYR A 338 1.02 2.15 -1.69
CA TYR A 338 2.21 2.75 -1.09
C TYR A 338 2.55 1.97 0.19
N LEU A 339 3.78 1.47 0.29
CA LEU A 339 4.27 0.78 1.48
C LEU A 339 4.81 1.79 2.49
N LEU A 340 4.40 1.64 3.75
CA LEU A 340 4.84 2.48 4.86
C LEU A 340 5.99 1.84 5.64
N GLN A 341 6.05 0.51 5.67
CA GLN A 341 7.08 -0.26 6.35
C GLN A 341 7.23 -1.65 5.71
N LYS A 342 8.33 -2.34 6.06
CA LYS A 342 8.53 -3.75 5.67
C LYS A 342 7.42 -4.63 6.25
N LEU A 343 7.12 -5.72 5.54
CA LEU A 343 6.32 -6.80 6.11
C LEU A 343 7.22 -7.61 7.03
N GLN A 344 6.79 -7.78 8.28
CA GLN A 344 7.44 -8.70 9.20
C GLN A 344 6.96 -10.11 8.86
N ILE A 345 7.79 -10.88 8.15
CA ILE A 345 7.44 -12.21 7.64
C ILE A 345 8.04 -13.25 8.56
N PRO A 346 7.28 -13.94 9.42
CA PRO A 346 7.89 -14.94 10.28
C PRO A 346 8.39 -16.14 9.44
N VAL A 347 9.61 -16.63 9.68
CA VAL A 347 10.25 -17.74 8.92
C VAL A 347 9.44 -19.03 8.91
N ASN A 348 8.58 -19.23 9.90
CA ASN A 348 7.69 -20.39 9.99
C ASN A 348 6.39 -20.25 9.18
N ARG A 349 6.18 -19.12 8.50
CA ARG A 349 4.99 -18.83 7.69
C ARG A 349 5.37 -18.79 6.22
N LYS A 350 4.63 -19.54 5.41
CA LYS A 350 4.87 -19.64 3.97
C LYS A 350 4.16 -18.57 3.17
N ILE A 351 3.07 -18.00 3.72
CA ILE A 351 2.21 -17.07 3.00
C ILE A 351 1.77 -15.94 3.93
N ILE A 352 1.87 -14.71 3.43
CA ILE A 352 1.20 -13.55 4.02
C ILE A 352 0.07 -13.11 3.10
N TYR A 353 -1.10 -12.88 3.69
CA TYR A 353 -2.23 -12.28 2.99
C TYR A 353 -3.05 -11.42 3.95
N PHE A 354 -3.95 -10.62 3.38
CA PHE A 354 -4.83 -9.74 4.13
C PHE A 354 -6.28 -10.04 3.79
N ARG A 355 -7.15 -10.18 4.79
CA ARG A 355 -8.60 -10.26 4.55
C ARG A 355 -9.09 -8.99 3.85
N ASP A 356 -9.93 -9.15 2.83
CA ASP A 356 -10.46 -8.03 2.07
C ASP A 356 -11.64 -7.36 2.80
N LEU A 357 -12.01 -6.17 2.33
CA LEU A 357 -13.18 -5.44 2.81
C LEU A 357 -14.47 -6.18 2.45
N VAL A 358 -15.24 -6.57 3.46
CA VAL A 358 -16.56 -7.20 3.29
C VAL A 358 -17.51 -6.29 2.50
N THR A 359 -17.39 -4.97 2.66
CA THR A 359 -18.21 -3.99 1.93
C THR A 359 -17.94 -3.99 0.43
N SER A 360 -16.78 -4.46 -0.02
CA SER A 360 -16.41 -4.55 -1.44
C SER A 360 -16.71 -5.94 -2.03
N SER A 361 -16.46 -7.00 -1.26
CA SER A 361 -16.57 -8.39 -1.73
C SER A 361 -17.91 -9.05 -1.45
N ASN A 362 -18.68 -8.53 -0.50
CA ASN A 362 -19.95 -9.09 0.01
C ASN A 362 -19.85 -10.53 0.53
N VAL A 363 -18.64 -10.97 0.92
CA VAL A 363 -18.39 -12.28 1.54
C VAL A 363 -17.35 -12.15 2.67
N SER A 364 -17.42 -13.01 3.68
CA SER A 364 -16.55 -12.92 4.89
C SER A 364 -15.15 -13.53 4.72
N TRP A 365 -14.92 -14.29 3.66
CA TRP A 365 -13.68 -15.03 3.43
C TRP A 365 -12.82 -14.44 2.31
N ALA A 366 -13.19 -13.29 1.73
CA ALA A 366 -12.42 -12.70 0.64
C ALA A 366 -11.01 -12.32 1.13
N VAL A 367 -10.02 -12.53 0.26
CA VAL A 367 -8.61 -12.20 0.52
C VAL A 367 -8.19 -11.13 -0.47
N SER A 368 -7.72 -9.99 0.05
CA SER A 368 -7.17 -8.93 -0.78
C SER A 368 -5.98 -9.49 -1.54
N ASN A 369 -6.01 -9.34 -2.86
CA ASN A 369 -4.91 -9.76 -3.72
C ASN A 369 -3.95 -8.61 -4.03
N GLY A 370 -4.02 -7.51 -3.26
CA GLY A 370 -3.19 -6.31 -3.43
C GLY A 370 -1.80 -6.42 -2.82
N ILE A 371 -1.65 -7.12 -1.69
CA ILE A 371 -0.35 -7.45 -1.09
C ILE A 371 -0.37 -8.93 -0.76
N LEU A 372 0.58 -9.67 -1.33
CA LEU A 372 0.71 -11.12 -1.14
C LEU A 372 2.18 -11.48 -1.06
N TYR A 373 2.58 -12.18 -0.01
CA TYR A 373 3.88 -12.85 0.03
C TYR A 373 3.66 -14.36 -0.01
N ALA A 374 4.56 -15.08 -0.69
CA ALA A 374 4.56 -16.53 -0.71
C ALA A 374 5.97 -17.10 -0.86
N GLN A 375 6.23 -18.26 -0.25
CA GLN A 375 7.30 -19.14 -0.74
C GLN A 375 6.91 -19.76 -2.09
N PRO A 376 7.87 -20.10 -2.96
CA PRO A 376 7.59 -20.73 -4.24
C PRO A 376 6.86 -22.07 -4.05
N ASN A 377 6.08 -22.46 -5.06
CA ASN A 377 5.32 -23.71 -5.14
C ASN A 377 4.20 -23.89 -4.09
N CYS A 378 3.74 -22.81 -3.45
CA CYS A 378 2.56 -22.88 -2.58
C CYS A 378 1.30 -23.32 -3.37
N GLU A 379 0.62 -24.35 -2.87
CA GLU A 379 -0.54 -24.98 -3.53
C GLU A 379 -1.74 -24.05 -3.69
N GLU A 380 -1.83 -23.03 -2.84
CA GLU A 380 -2.84 -21.97 -2.88
C GLU A 380 -2.81 -21.29 -4.24
N PHE A 381 -1.65 -20.85 -4.70
CA PHE A 381 -1.53 -20.16 -5.98
C PHE A 381 -1.72 -21.11 -7.16
N LYS A 382 -1.31 -22.38 -7.04
CA LYS A 382 -1.61 -23.39 -8.06
C LYS A 382 -3.11 -23.61 -8.21
N LEU A 383 -3.83 -23.78 -7.10
CA LEU A 383 -5.27 -23.96 -7.10
C LEU A 383 -5.99 -22.69 -7.58
N ALA A 384 -5.50 -21.50 -7.22
CA ALA A 384 -6.03 -20.24 -7.73
C ALA A 384 -5.94 -20.16 -9.26
N ILE A 385 -4.77 -20.50 -9.84
CA ILE A 385 -4.57 -20.58 -11.29
C ILE A 385 -5.57 -21.58 -11.91
N ASP A 386 -5.66 -22.78 -11.36
CA ASP A 386 -6.55 -23.84 -11.87
C ASP A 386 -8.03 -23.42 -11.82
N LEU A 387 -8.45 -22.73 -10.75
CA LEU A 387 -9.80 -22.21 -10.63
C LEU A 387 -10.08 -21.05 -11.58
N VAL A 388 -9.10 -20.20 -11.89
CA VAL A 388 -9.25 -19.16 -12.93
C VAL A 388 -9.44 -19.80 -14.30
N VAL A 389 -8.62 -20.80 -14.65
CA VAL A 389 -8.77 -21.59 -15.89
C VAL A 389 -10.13 -22.28 -15.94
N SER A 390 -10.56 -22.90 -14.84
CA SER A 390 -11.87 -23.54 -14.73
C SER A 390 -13.01 -22.53 -14.89
N ASN A 391 -12.90 -21.35 -14.29
CA ASN A 391 -13.89 -20.29 -14.43
C ASN A 391 -14.01 -19.81 -15.87
N PHE A 392 -12.89 -19.64 -16.58
CA PHE A 392 -12.88 -19.33 -18.00
C PHE A 392 -13.56 -20.44 -18.82
N LYS A 393 -13.13 -21.70 -18.67
CA LYS A 393 -13.70 -22.85 -19.40
C LYS A 393 -15.20 -23.01 -19.18
N ASN A 394 -15.68 -22.72 -17.97
CA ASN A 394 -17.09 -22.84 -17.58
C ASN A 394 -17.88 -21.52 -17.72
N ARG A 395 -17.27 -20.45 -18.24
CA ARG A 395 -17.90 -19.11 -18.37
C ARG A 395 -18.49 -18.59 -17.06
N HIS A 396 -17.78 -18.80 -15.94
CA HIS A 396 -18.25 -18.44 -14.61
C HIS A 396 -18.08 -16.93 -14.34
N TYR A 397 -19.17 -16.24 -14.00
CA TYR A 397 -19.14 -14.82 -13.61
C TYR A 397 -19.22 -14.58 -12.10
N GLY A 398 -19.92 -15.46 -11.38
CA GLY A 398 -20.23 -15.29 -9.96
C GLY A 398 -21.23 -14.16 -9.68
N ILE A 399 -21.34 -13.77 -8.40
CA ILE A 399 -22.31 -12.76 -7.92
C ILE A 399 -21.81 -11.32 -8.08
N ASN A 400 -20.49 -11.13 -8.21
CA ASN A 400 -19.87 -9.82 -8.40
C ASN A 400 -18.57 -9.95 -9.23
N SER A 401 -18.01 -8.80 -9.60
CA SER A 401 -16.81 -8.69 -10.44
C SER A 401 -15.52 -9.18 -9.78
N LEU A 402 -15.54 -9.62 -8.52
CA LEU A 402 -14.38 -10.15 -7.81
C LEU A 402 -14.36 -11.69 -7.77
N CYS A 403 -15.45 -12.35 -8.18
CA CYS A 403 -15.57 -13.81 -8.22
C CYS A 403 -14.74 -14.51 -9.30
N PRO A 404 -14.56 -13.98 -10.53
CA PRO A 404 -13.89 -14.73 -11.60
C PRO A 404 -12.42 -15.02 -11.34
N THR A 405 -11.67 -14.02 -10.85
CA THR A 405 -10.22 -14.08 -10.69
C THR A 405 -9.70 -13.43 -9.41
N GLY A 406 -10.52 -12.61 -8.76
CA GLY A 406 -10.07 -11.68 -7.74
C GLY A 406 -10.22 -12.17 -6.29
N PRO A 407 -10.41 -11.25 -5.33
CA PRO A 407 -10.42 -11.54 -3.90
C PRO A 407 -11.37 -12.65 -3.42
N VAL A 408 -12.52 -12.81 -4.09
CA VAL A 408 -13.51 -13.83 -3.71
C VAL A 408 -13.02 -15.23 -4.11
N LEU A 409 -12.38 -15.38 -5.28
CA LEU A 409 -11.77 -16.63 -5.71
C LEU A 409 -10.60 -16.99 -4.80
N LEU A 410 -9.70 -16.04 -4.57
CA LEU A 410 -8.53 -16.26 -3.73
C LEU A 410 -8.95 -16.65 -2.31
N GLY A 411 -9.90 -15.94 -1.72
CA GLY A 411 -10.44 -16.27 -0.41
C GLY A 411 -11.04 -17.69 -0.33
N ARG A 412 -11.75 -18.12 -1.38
CA ARG A 412 -12.25 -19.49 -1.50
C ARG A 412 -11.13 -20.52 -1.50
N VAL A 413 -10.02 -20.26 -2.18
CA VAL A 413 -8.83 -21.14 -2.20
C VAL A 413 -8.27 -21.33 -0.79
N PHE A 414 -8.01 -20.23 -0.08
CA PHE A 414 -7.48 -20.29 1.29
C PHE A 414 -8.43 -21.05 2.23
N ALA A 415 -9.74 -20.82 2.09
CA ALA A 415 -10.76 -21.53 2.86
C ALA A 415 -10.81 -23.04 2.54
N MET A 416 -10.62 -23.43 1.27
CA MET A 416 -10.63 -24.84 0.86
C MET A 416 -9.40 -25.63 1.35
N LEU A 417 -8.22 -25.01 1.34
CA LEU A 417 -6.97 -25.68 1.72
C LEU A 417 -6.73 -25.70 3.23
N TYR A 418 -7.22 -24.70 3.96
CA TYR A 418 -7.21 -24.66 5.42
C TYR A 418 -5.83 -24.96 6.06
N ARG A 419 -4.76 -24.33 5.55
CA ARG A 419 -3.39 -24.50 6.09
C ARG A 419 -3.00 -23.39 7.07
N ALA A 420 -3.83 -23.19 8.10
CA ALA A 420 -3.70 -22.06 9.04
C ALA A 420 -2.29 -21.92 9.67
N GLU A 421 -1.59 -23.03 9.90
CA GLU A 421 -0.22 -23.04 10.41
C GLU A 421 0.80 -22.40 9.45
N SER A 422 0.54 -22.42 8.13
CA SER A 422 1.41 -21.81 7.12
C SER A 422 1.12 -20.33 6.87
N TYR A 423 0.08 -19.76 7.48
CA TYR A 423 -0.44 -18.44 7.13
C TYR A 423 -0.11 -17.37 8.19
N TYR A 424 0.22 -16.17 7.72
CA TYR A 424 0.28 -14.95 8.52
C TYR A 424 -0.75 -13.96 7.97
N CYS A 425 -1.88 -13.80 8.66
CA CYS A 425 -3.10 -13.20 8.11
C CYS A 425 -3.42 -11.83 8.73
N GLY A 426 -3.18 -10.76 7.98
CA GLY A 426 -3.65 -9.42 8.32
C GLY A 426 -5.06 -9.13 7.83
N GLU A 427 -5.43 -7.86 7.78
CA GLU A 427 -6.71 -7.40 7.22
C GLU A 427 -6.64 -6.00 6.61
N VAL A 428 -7.53 -5.74 5.65
CA VAL A 428 -7.75 -4.41 5.09
C VAL A 428 -8.85 -3.70 5.86
N ARG A 429 -8.60 -2.47 6.31
CA ARG A 429 -9.56 -1.63 7.03
C ARG A 429 -9.63 -0.23 6.45
N TYR A 430 -10.75 0.45 6.68
CA TYR A 430 -10.81 1.91 6.57
C TYR A 430 -10.46 2.49 7.93
N LEU A 431 -9.35 3.22 8.04
CA LEU A 431 -8.85 3.70 9.33
C LEU A 431 -9.55 4.97 9.84
N VAL A 432 -10.28 5.69 8.99
CA VAL A 432 -11.02 6.88 9.43
C VAL A 432 -12.42 6.91 8.82
N SER A 433 -13.44 6.85 9.68
CA SER A 433 -14.86 6.88 9.28
C SER A 433 -15.34 8.26 8.84
N ASP A 434 -14.66 9.32 9.31
CA ASP A 434 -15.17 10.70 9.31
C ASP A 434 -14.55 11.58 8.22
N PHE A 435 -13.57 11.07 7.47
CA PHE A 435 -13.05 11.77 6.30
C PHE A 435 -13.91 11.47 5.06
N PRO A 436 -14.11 12.46 4.16
CA PRO A 436 -14.85 12.26 2.92
C PRO A 436 -14.17 11.27 1.96
N GLU A 437 -12.87 11.04 2.10
CA GLU A 437 -12.10 10.08 1.31
C GLU A 437 -11.67 8.89 2.19
N LYS A 438 -12.15 7.70 1.83
CA LYS A 438 -11.83 6.45 2.54
C LYS A 438 -10.71 5.72 1.82
N TYR A 439 -9.53 5.66 2.45
CA TYR A 439 -8.39 4.93 1.95
C TYR A 439 -8.34 3.53 2.57
N PRO A 440 -8.44 2.44 1.78
CA PRO A 440 -8.15 1.10 2.27
C PRO A 440 -6.71 1.02 2.77
N SER A 441 -6.52 0.57 4.01
CA SER A 441 -5.23 0.40 4.66
C SER A 441 -5.02 -1.06 5.04
N PHE A 442 -3.79 -1.55 4.85
CA PHE A 442 -3.38 -2.90 5.18
C PHE A 442 -2.81 -2.91 6.60
N ILE A 443 -3.43 -3.71 7.47
CA ILE A 443 -3.03 -3.90 8.86
C ILE A 443 -2.50 -5.32 9.00
N ASP A 444 -1.27 -5.47 9.47
CA ASP A 444 -0.66 -6.78 9.73
C ASP A 444 -1.29 -7.47 10.97
N PRO A 445 -0.97 -8.74 11.23
CA PRO A 445 -1.50 -9.47 12.39
C PRO A 445 -1.19 -8.84 13.75
N ASP A 446 -0.10 -8.06 13.83
CA ASP A 446 0.35 -7.41 15.06
C ASP A 446 -0.32 -6.04 15.26
N GLY A 447 -1.17 -5.61 14.32
CA GLY A 447 -1.94 -4.38 14.39
C GLY A 447 -1.23 -3.16 13.79
N ASN A 448 -0.11 -3.35 13.09
CA ASN A 448 0.62 -2.26 12.45
C ASN A 448 0.07 -1.98 11.06
N MET A 449 -0.02 -0.70 10.70
CA MET A 449 -0.36 -0.31 9.33
C MET A 449 0.87 -0.43 8.43
N VAL A 450 0.85 -1.39 7.51
CA VAL A 450 1.99 -1.67 6.61
C VAL A 450 1.89 -0.93 5.28
N ALA A 451 0.68 -0.58 4.86
CA ALA A 451 0.45 0.05 3.56
C ALA A 451 -0.92 0.72 3.47
N TRP A 452 -1.11 1.57 2.47
CA TRP A 452 -2.41 2.08 2.07
C TRP A 452 -2.59 2.11 0.55
N VAL A 453 -3.84 2.19 0.10
CA VAL A 453 -4.19 2.34 -1.31
C VAL A 453 -4.39 3.82 -1.61
N LYS A 454 -3.45 4.44 -2.33
CA LYS A 454 -3.59 5.85 -2.77
C LYS A 454 -4.30 5.92 -4.12
N LYS A 455 -5.58 5.57 -4.15
CA LYS A 455 -6.45 5.61 -5.35
C LYS A 455 -7.54 6.69 -5.19
N PRO A 456 -7.73 7.60 -6.17
CA PRO A 456 -8.79 8.61 -6.10
C PRO A 456 -10.20 8.02 -6.09
N LYS A 457 -10.44 6.86 -6.76
CA LYS A 457 -11.72 6.11 -6.76
C LYS A 457 -11.52 4.62 -7.09
N VAL A 458 -12.39 3.75 -6.56
CA VAL A 458 -12.49 2.33 -6.92
C VAL A 458 -12.95 2.20 -8.38
N GLY A 459 -12.23 1.43 -9.21
CA GLY A 459 -12.58 1.17 -10.61
C GLY A 459 -12.19 2.27 -11.61
N TYR A 460 -11.55 3.37 -11.18
CA TYR A 460 -11.17 4.47 -12.08
C TYR A 460 -9.65 4.68 -12.16
N TYR A 461 -9.20 4.89 -13.40
CA TYR A 461 -7.91 5.41 -13.89
C TYR A 461 -6.85 5.77 -12.83
N LEU A 462 -5.78 4.97 -12.77
CA LEU A 462 -4.49 5.30 -12.13
C LEU A 462 -3.73 6.43 -12.86
N GLY A 463 -4.42 7.26 -13.66
CA GLY A 463 -3.83 8.27 -14.52
C GLY A 463 -3.24 7.75 -15.84
N PHE A 464 -3.39 6.46 -16.16
CA PHE A 464 -2.91 5.88 -17.41
C PHE A 464 -3.96 5.90 -18.52
N ALA A 465 -3.56 6.29 -19.73
CA ALA A 465 -4.33 6.03 -20.95
C ALA A 465 -4.32 4.54 -21.31
N GLY A 466 -5.33 4.07 -22.04
CA GLY A 466 -5.40 2.68 -22.50
C GLY A 466 -5.60 1.66 -21.37
N THR A 467 -6.42 2.00 -20.38
CA THR A 467 -6.87 1.09 -19.31
C THR A 467 -8.34 0.70 -19.51
N ASN A 468 -8.81 -0.34 -18.81
CA ASN A 468 -10.21 -0.76 -18.87
C ASN A 468 -10.83 -0.99 -17.48
N ASP A 469 -12.15 -0.85 -17.39
CA ASP A 469 -12.92 -1.05 -16.16
C ASP A 469 -13.48 -2.48 -16.13
N TYR A 470 -12.90 -3.31 -15.28
CA TYR A 470 -13.30 -4.71 -15.10
C TYR A 470 -14.73 -4.85 -14.55
N THR A 471 -15.23 -3.89 -13.77
CA THR A 471 -16.59 -3.93 -13.23
C THR A 471 -17.61 -3.69 -14.32
N ASP A 472 -17.32 -2.74 -15.21
CA ASP A 472 -18.15 -2.48 -16.39
C ASP A 472 -18.13 -3.67 -17.37
N LEU A 473 -16.95 -4.21 -17.69
CA LEU A 473 -16.81 -5.41 -18.54
C LEU A 473 -17.53 -6.63 -17.95
N TRP A 474 -17.49 -6.81 -16.62
CA TRP A 474 -18.22 -7.88 -15.93
C TRP A 474 -19.74 -7.71 -16.03
N ARG A 475 -20.25 -6.49 -15.80
CA ARG A 475 -21.69 -6.18 -15.94
C ARG A 475 -22.18 -6.43 -17.37
N ARG A 476 -21.34 -6.14 -18.36
CA ARG A 476 -21.62 -6.35 -19.79
C ARG A 476 -21.41 -7.79 -20.26
N LYS A 477 -20.96 -8.71 -19.40
CA LYS A 477 -20.63 -10.11 -19.72
C LYS A 477 -19.55 -10.25 -20.79
N GLN A 478 -18.48 -9.45 -20.70
CA GLN A 478 -17.41 -9.39 -21.72
C GLN A 478 -16.02 -9.71 -21.17
N ILE A 479 -15.93 -10.45 -20.06
CA ILE A 479 -14.65 -10.69 -19.37
C ILE A 479 -13.80 -11.79 -19.99
N TYR A 480 -14.37 -12.68 -20.80
CA TYR A 480 -13.71 -13.85 -21.39
C TYR A 480 -13.56 -13.77 -22.92
N GLY A 481 -13.53 -12.56 -23.48
CA GLY A 481 -13.34 -12.35 -24.92
C GLY A 481 -14.47 -12.86 -25.83
N ASP A 482 -15.66 -13.15 -25.28
CA ASP A 482 -16.64 -14.03 -25.90
C ASP A 482 -17.52 -13.46 -27.01
N PHE A 483 -17.92 -14.38 -27.89
CA PHE A 483 -18.93 -14.26 -28.94
C PHE A 483 -20.36 -14.39 -28.43
N GLU A 484 -20.61 -14.86 -27.20
CA GLU A 484 -21.96 -15.08 -26.64
C GLU A 484 -22.02 -14.54 -25.19
N MET A 485 -22.95 -13.61 -24.96
CA MET A 485 -23.19 -12.95 -23.68
C MET A 485 -24.56 -13.37 -23.14
N ILE A 486 -24.63 -13.80 -21.88
CA ILE A 486 -25.85 -14.38 -21.30
C ILE A 486 -26.25 -13.63 -20.03
N TRP A 487 -27.53 -13.26 -19.94
CA TRP A 487 -28.17 -12.67 -18.77
C TRP A 487 -29.37 -13.50 -18.35
N SER A 488 -29.44 -13.83 -17.07
CA SER A 488 -30.65 -14.37 -16.47
C SER A 488 -31.65 -13.25 -16.20
N TYR A 489 -32.90 -13.63 -15.94
CA TYR A 489 -33.89 -12.67 -15.49
C TYR A 489 -33.45 -11.93 -14.23
N THR A 490 -32.67 -12.52 -13.31
CA THR A 490 -32.20 -11.91 -12.05
C THR A 490 -31.05 -10.92 -12.19
N ASP A 491 -30.38 -10.85 -13.35
CA ASP A 491 -29.30 -9.89 -13.58
C ASP A 491 -29.82 -8.44 -13.57
N VAL A 492 -29.17 -7.57 -12.78
CA VAL A 492 -29.50 -6.14 -12.66
C VAL A 492 -29.38 -5.34 -13.96
N ALA A 493 -28.67 -5.89 -14.96
CA ALA A 493 -28.56 -5.33 -16.29
C ALA A 493 -29.89 -5.42 -17.07
N ILE A 494 -30.76 -6.38 -16.71
CA ILE A 494 -32.10 -6.52 -17.26
C ILE A 494 -33.06 -5.67 -16.43
N ARG A 495 -33.49 -4.54 -16.99
CA ARG A 495 -34.39 -3.62 -16.32
C ARG A 495 -35.84 -3.94 -16.69
N CYS A 496 -36.70 -3.89 -15.68
CA CYS A 496 -38.14 -4.08 -15.81
C CYS A 496 -38.85 -3.24 -14.74
N ILE A 497 -40.18 -3.21 -14.78
CA ILE A 497 -40.96 -2.68 -13.65
C ILE A 497 -40.88 -3.71 -12.52
N GLU A 498 -40.37 -3.34 -11.35
CA GLU A 498 -40.03 -4.29 -10.27
C GLU A 498 -41.20 -5.21 -9.86
N LYS A 499 -42.44 -4.69 -9.88
CA LYS A 499 -43.65 -5.45 -9.54
C LYS A 499 -43.91 -6.67 -10.43
N ASN A 500 -43.25 -6.74 -11.60
CA ASN A 500 -43.39 -7.84 -12.55
C ASN A 500 -42.37 -8.97 -12.30
N ARG A 501 -41.39 -8.77 -11.42
CA ARG A 501 -40.34 -9.75 -11.12
C ARG A 501 -40.86 -10.77 -10.09
N MET A 502 -40.96 -12.02 -10.50
CA MET A 502 -41.43 -13.15 -9.68
C MET A 502 -40.30 -14.18 -9.49
N PRO A 503 -40.39 -15.09 -8.50
CA PRO A 503 -39.41 -16.16 -8.33
C PRO A 503 -39.22 -17.02 -9.59
N ALA A 504 -40.25 -17.18 -10.41
CA ALA A 504 -40.24 -18.00 -11.63
C ALA A 504 -39.81 -17.24 -12.91
N GLY A 505 -39.57 -15.92 -12.86
CA GLY A 505 -39.24 -15.10 -14.04
C GLY A 505 -39.81 -13.68 -13.96
N ILE A 506 -39.67 -12.91 -15.04
CA ILE A 506 -40.32 -11.59 -15.17
C ILE A 506 -41.61 -11.74 -15.97
N GLN A 507 -42.75 -11.39 -15.37
CA GLN A 507 -44.06 -11.45 -16.02
C GLN A 507 -44.23 -10.29 -17.01
N ILE A 508 -44.47 -10.62 -18.28
CA ILE A 508 -44.82 -9.65 -19.31
C ILE A 508 -46.34 -9.54 -19.39
N ILE A 509 -46.86 -8.36 -19.04
CA ILE A 509 -48.29 -8.10 -18.93
C ILE A 509 -48.80 -7.66 -20.29
N LYS A 510 -49.84 -8.33 -20.80
CA LYS A 510 -50.39 -8.02 -22.11
C LYS A 510 -50.88 -6.59 -22.18
N GLU A 511 -51.69 -6.15 -21.22
CA GLU A 511 -52.42 -4.87 -21.24
C GLU A 511 -51.54 -3.64 -21.00
N TYR A 512 -50.26 -3.82 -20.63
CA TYR A 512 -49.33 -2.72 -20.40
C TYR A 512 -49.02 -1.97 -21.72
N THR A 513 -48.75 -0.66 -21.61
CA THR A 513 -48.40 0.18 -22.75
C THR A 513 -46.98 0.71 -22.58
N GLY A 514 -46.09 0.39 -23.53
CA GLY A 514 -44.68 0.77 -23.51
C GLY A 514 -43.74 -0.40 -23.20
N TYR A 515 -42.44 -0.11 -23.12
CA TYR A 515 -41.42 -1.13 -22.86
C TYR A 515 -41.52 -1.68 -21.44
N GLN A 516 -41.57 -3.01 -21.33
CA GLN A 516 -41.62 -3.75 -20.05
C GLN A 516 -40.28 -4.38 -19.68
N LEU A 517 -39.44 -4.65 -20.68
CA LEU A 517 -38.04 -5.03 -20.51
C LEU A 517 -37.17 -4.11 -21.35
N TYR A 518 -36.02 -3.73 -20.81
CA TYR A 518 -34.99 -2.99 -21.54
C TYR A 518 -33.60 -3.25 -20.94
N GLY A 519 -32.57 -2.98 -21.73
CA GLY A 519 -31.19 -3.39 -21.46
C GLY A 519 -30.87 -4.77 -22.04
N PRO A 520 -29.69 -5.33 -21.76
CA PRO A 520 -28.56 -4.71 -21.07
C PRO A 520 -27.99 -3.55 -21.90
N TYR A 521 -27.24 -2.63 -21.28
CA TYR A 521 -26.50 -1.57 -21.97
C TYR A 521 -25.10 -2.07 -22.28
N ILE A 522 -24.87 -2.56 -23.50
CA ILE A 522 -23.65 -3.30 -23.88
C ILE A 522 -22.85 -2.60 -24.97
N PHE A 523 -21.53 -2.77 -24.90
CA PHE A 523 -20.64 -2.41 -25.99
C PHE A 523 -20.52 -3.58 -26.97
N LEU A 524 -20.78 -3.36 -28.26
CA LEU A 524 -20.50 -4.33 -29.31
C LEU A 524 -19.67 -3.68 -30.41
N LYS A 525 -18.75 -4.44 -31.00
CA LYS A 525 -18.01 -4.01 -32.19
C LYS A 525 -18.92 -4.04 -33.43
N ALA A 526 -18.44 -3.49 -34.54
CA ALA A 526 -19.10 -3.70 -35.83
C ALA A 526 -19.19 -5.21 -36.14
N GLY A 527 -20.34 -5.66 -36.64
CA GLY A 527 -20.59 -7.07 -36.90
C GLY A 527 -22.07 -7.44 -36.98
N LYS A 528 -22.35 -8.72 -37.26
CA LYS A 528 -23.69 -9.31 -37.19
C LYS A 528 -23.91 -9.99 -35.84
N TYR A 529 -25.12 -9.83 -35.30
CA TYR A 529 -25.48 -10.35 -34.00
C TYR A 529 -26.90 -10.89 -34.00
N LYS A 530 -27.16 -11.83 -33.09
CA LYS A 530 -28.48 -12.36 -32.77
C LYS A 530 -28.72 -12.21 -31.28
N ALA A 531 -29.83 -11.60 -30.90
CA ALA A 531 -30.31 -11.61 -29.52
C ALA A 531 -31.50 -12.56 -29.40
N VAL A 532 -31.50 -13.39 -28.37
CA VAL A 532 -32.52 -14.41 -28.09
C VAL A 532 -32.99 -14.23 -26.65
N MET A 533 -34.26 -13.91 -26.47
CA MET A 533 -34.95 -13.90 -25.18
C MET A 533 -35.64 -15.25 -24.96
N HIS A 534 -35.40 -15.85 -23.80
CA HIS A 534 -35.98 -17.12 -23.40
C HIS A 534 -37.16 -16.90 -22.45
N PHE A 535 -38.22 -17.67 -22.64
CA PHE A 535 -39.43 -17.64 -21.84
C PHE A 535 -39.73 -19.01 -21.22
N LEU A 536 -40.54 -19.03 -20.17
CA LEU A 536 -41.02 -20.27 -19.58
C LEU A 536 -41.85 -21.04 -20.60
N THR A 537 -41.67 -22.36 -20.62
CA THR A 537 -42.31 -23.23 -21.60
C THR A 537 -43.82 -23.06 -21.66
N GLY A 538 -44.33 -22.79 -22.87
CA GLY A 538 -45.76 -22.58 -23.13
C GLY A 538 -46.34 -21.28 -22.58
N SER A 539 -45.52 -20.36 -22.06
CA SER A 539 -46.00 -19.08 -21.51
C SER A 539 -46.22 -17.99 -22.57
N ILE A 540 -45.62 -18.12 -23.76
CA ILE A 540 -45.72 -17.13 -24.82
C ILE A 540 -47.13 -17.14 -25.42
N ASN A 541 -47.76 -15.96 -25.45
CA ASN A 541 -49.02 -15.72 -26.14
C ASN A 541 -48.92 -14.45 -26.98
N GLY A 542 -48.98 -14.59 -28.31
CA GLY A 542 -48.93 -13.49 -29.27
C GLY A 542 -47.50 -13.18 -29.75
N VAL A 543 -47.34 -12.02 -30.39
CA VAL A 543 -46.07 -11.55 -30.97
C VAL A 543 -45.68 -10.22 -30.31
N PRO A 544 -44.50 -10.11 -29.68
CA PRO A 544 -44.07 -8.87 -29.05
C PRO A 544 -43.56 -7.88 -30.11
N PHE A 545 -43.34 -6.65 -29.68
CA PHE A 545 -42.41 -5.75 -30.36
C PHE A 545 -41.07 -5.81 -29.64
N LEU A 546 -40.01 -6.04 -30.40
CA LEU A 546 -38.64 -6.08 -29.90
C LEU A 546 -37.79 -5.18 -30.79
N ASP A 547 -37.02 -4.30 -30.19
CA ASP A 547 -36.04 -3.50 -30.91
C ASP A 547 -34.66 -3.54 -30.27
N VAL A 548 -33.67 -3.29 -31.12
CA VAL A 548 -32.26 -3.14 -30.77
C VAL A 548 -31.87 -1.72 -31.08
N CYS A 549 -31.47 -0.96 -30.07
CA CYS A 549 -31.25 0.47 -30.21
C CYS A 549 -30.10 0.99 -29.34
N SER A 550 -29.74 2.25 -29.50
CA SER A 550 -28.80 2.96 -28.62
C SER A 550 -29.27 4.40 -28.38
N ASN A 551 -28.55 5.13 -27.51
CA ASN A 551 -28.86 6.51 -27.11
C ASN A 551 -30.28 6.67 -26.55
N GLY A 552 -30.74 5.68 -25.76
CA GLY A 552 -32.10 5.67 -25.20
C GLY A 552 -33.19 5.52 -26.27
N GLY A 553 -32.92 4.74 -27.32
CA GLY A 553 -33.87 4.51 -28.42
C GLY A 553 -33.85 5.52 -29.56
N LYS A 554 -32.93 6.49 -29.56
CA LYS A 554 -32.81 7.48 -30.65
C LYS A 554 -32.27 6.87 -31.94
N THR A 555 -31.49 5.80 -31.82
CA THR A 555 -30.91 5.08 -32.97
C THR A 555 -31.36 3.64 -32.90
N VAL A 556 -32.14 3.19 -33.88
CA VAL A 556 -32.65 1.82 -33.97
C VAL A 556 -31.88 1.05 -35.05
N TYR A 557 -31.38 -0.13 -34.71
CA TYR A 557 -30.60 -1.00 -35.59
C TYR A 557 -31.44 -2.14 -36.19
N SER A 558 -32.46 -2.58 -35.46
CA SER A 558 -33.43 -3.59 -35.90
C SER A 558 -34.66 -3.51 -35.00
N ASP A 559 -35.85 -3.76 -35.56
CA ASP A 559 -37.14 -3.76 -34.85
C ASP A 559 -38.04 -4.95 -35.25
N SER A 560 -37.45 -5.92 -35.96
CA SER A 560 -38.12 -7.13 -36.43
C SER A 560 -37.73 -8.33 -35.56
N CYS A 561 -38.72 -9.01 -34.98
CA CYS A 561 -38.49 -10.22 -34.21
C CYS A 561 -39.21 -11.44 -34.77
N VAL A 562 -38.70 -12.61 -34.39
CA VAL A 562 -39.28 -13.91 -34.68
C VAL A 562 -39.59 -14.60 -33.36
N VAL A 563 -40.79 -15.17 -33.27
CA VAL A 563 -41.22 -15.99 -32.14
C VAL A 563 -41.17 -17.44 -32.57
N SER A 564 -40.46 -18.28 -31.81
CA SER A 564 -40.33 -19.71 -32.09
C SER A 564 -40.27 -20.49 -30.78
N ASN A 565 -41.25 -21.38 -30.56
CA ASN A 565 -41.42 -22.13 -29.32
C ASN A 565 -41.41 -21.19 -28.09
N ASP A 566 -40.41 -21.33 -27.23
CA ASP A 566 -40.24 -20.58 -25.99
C ASP A 566 -39.23 -19.42 -26.13
N GLU A 567 -38.91 -19.04 -27.37
CA GLU A 567 -37.91 -18.02 -27.68
C GLU A 567 -38.48 -16.89 -28.53
N VAL A 568 -37.99 -15.68 -28.27
CA VAL A 568 -38.18 -14.49 -29.10
C VAL A 568 -36.81 -13.98 -29.50
N PHE A 569 -36.51 -13.89 -30.79
CA PHE A 569 -35.20 -13.45 -31.25
C PHE A 569 -35.24 -12.36 -32.30
N ILE A 570 -34.14 -11.60 -32.37
CA ILE A 570 -33.90 -10.50 -33.30
C ILE A 570 -32.46 -10.60 -33.82
N GLU A 571 -32.30 -10.46 -35.14
CA GLU A 571 -31.01 -10.36 -35.77
C GLU A 571 -30.76 -8.91 -36.17
N PHE A 572 -29.52 -8.45 -35.99
CA PHE A 572 -29.14 -7.07 -36.26
C PHE A 572 -27.69 -6.97 -36.71
N ARG A 573 -27.37 -5.88 -37.40
CA ARG A 573 -26.02 -5.56 -37.86
C ARG A 573 -25.60 -4.19 -37.38
N LEU A 574 -24.40 -4.10 -36.84
CA LEU A 574 -23.74 -2.86 -36.47
C LEU A 574 -22.69 -2.51 -37.52
N ASN A 575 -22.83 -1.35 -38.16
CA ASN A 575 -21.85 -0.86 -39.15
C ASN A 575 -20.60 -0.27 -38.48
N SER A 576 -20.71 0.14 -37.22
CA SER A 576 -19.64 0.66 -36.37
C SER A 576 -19.83 0.13 -34.96
N SER A 577 -18.78 0.18 -34.14
CA SER A 577 -18.91 -0.16 -32.71
C SER A 577 -19.95 0.74 -32.03
N CYS A 578 -20.73 0.17 -31.11
CA CYS A 578 -21.74 0.85 -30.30
C CYS A 578 -21.47 0.56 -28.83
N SER A 579 -21.52 1.57 -27.95
CA SER A 579 -21.12 1.44 -26.53
C SER A 579 -22.26 1.27 -25.54
N ASP A 580 -23.48 1.54 -25.95
CA ASP A 580 -24.68 1.66 -25.12
C ASP A 580 -25.89 0.97 -25.77
N LEU A 581 -25.63 -0.12 -26.50
CA LEU A 581 -26.68 -0.89 -27.15
C LEU A 581 -27.63 -1.45 -26.10
N GLU A 582 -28.94 -1.27 -26.28
CA GLU A 582 -29.99 -1.85 -25.44
C GLU A 582 -31.00 -2.61 -26.31
N ILE A 583 -31.62 -3.62 -25.71
CA ILE A 583 -32.63 -4.46 -26.36
C ILE A 583 -33.93 -4.31 -25.57
N ARG A 584 -35.03 -3.95 -26.22
CA ARG A 584 -36.26 -3.57 -25.51
C ARG A 584 -37.46 -4.35 -26.00
N LEU A 585 -38.27 -4.80 -25.07
CA LEU A 585 -39.50 -5.55 -25.33
C LEU A 585 -40.73 -4.75 -24.91
N ASP A 586 -41.65 -4.56 -25.84
CA ASP A 586 -42.98 -3.97 -25.64
C ASP A 586 -44.04 -5.01 -26.01
N SER A 587 -45.06 -5.18 -25.16
CA SER A 587 -46.14 -6.13 -25.42
C SER A 587 -47.08 -5.68 -26.54
N LYS A 588 -47.12 -4.37 -26.85
CA LYS A 588 -48.07 -3.73 -27.77
C LYS A 588 -49.53 -4.16 -27.56
N LYS A 589 -49.92 -4.50 -26.32
CA LYS A 589 -51.24 -5.06 -26.00
C LYS A 589 -51.57 -6.40 -26.67
N LYS A 590 -50.58 -7.08 -27.24
CA LYS A 590 -50.72 -8.30 -28.02
C LYS A 590 -49.92 -9.47 -27.48
N PHE A 591 -48.93 -9.23 -26.63
CA PHE A 591 -47.99 -10.25 -26.14
C PHE A 591 -47.98 -10.39 -24.62
N SER A 592 -47.92 -11.62 -24.13
CA SER A 592 -47.59 -11.96 -22.74
C SER A 592 -46.68 -13.18 -22.66
N GLY A 593 -45.94 -13.30 -21.56
CA GLY A 593 -45.06 -14.44 -21.29
C GLY A 593 -44.32 -14.28 -19.97
N ILE A 594 -43.62 -15.33 -19.53
CA ILE A 594 -42.74 -15.27 -18.37
C ILE A 594 -41.29 -15.31 -18.86
N TYR A 595 -40.61 -14.17 -18.84
CA TYR A 595 -39.24 -14.02 -19.29
C TYR A 595 -38.25 -14.63 -18.30
N LEU A 596 -37.31 -15.44 -18.81
CA LEU A 596 -36.29 -16.16 -18.03
C LEU A 596 -34.88 -15.62 -18.23
N GLY A 597 -34.61 -14.91 -19.33
CA GLY A 597 -33.27 -14.43 -19.62
C GLY A 597 -33.07 -14.14 -21.10
N MET A 598 -31.88 -13.66 -21.44
CA MET A 598 -31.50 -13.34 -22.80
C MET A 598 -30.05 -13.73 -23.04
N LYS A 599 -29.77 -14.11 -24.29
CA LYS A 599 -28.40 -14.21 -24.80
C LYS A 599 -28.22 -13.37 -26.05
N VAL A 600 -27.05 -12.76 -26.19
CA VAL A 600 -26.63 -12.04 -27.40
C VAL A 600 -25.41 -12.74 -27.94
N MET A 601 -25.43 -13.12 -29.22
CA MET A 601 -24.34 -13.83 -29.85
C MET A 601 -23.91 -13.20 -31.18
N ALA A 602 -22.61 -13.07 -31.38
CA ALA A 602 -22.02 -12.71 -32.67
C ALA A 602 -22.25 -13.85 -33.67
N MET A 603 -22.73 -13.48 -34.85
CA MET A 603 -22.96 -14.42 -35.95
C MET A 603 -21.71 -14.44 -36.83
N LYS A 604 -21.36 -15.61 -37.36
CA LYS A 604 -20.37 -15.68 -38.45
C LYS A 604 -20.96 -14.97 -39.66
N ASP A 605 -20.16 -14.11 -40.28
CA ASP A 605 -20.58 -13.30 -41.44
C ASP A 605 -20.98 -14.15 -42.65
#